data_AF-A0A818QKY2-F1
#
_entry.id   AF-A0A818QKY2-F1
#
_cell.length_a   1.000
_cell.length_b   1.000
_cell.length_c   1.000
_cell.angle_alpha   90.00
_cell.angle_beta   90.00
_cell.angle_gamma   90.00
#
_symmetry.space_group_name_H-M   'P 1'
#
loop_
_entity.id
_entity.type
_entity.pdbx_description
1 polymer ?
#
loop_
_entity_poly.entity_id
_entity_poly.type
_entity_poly.pdbx_seq_one_letter_code
_entity_poly.pdbx_strand_id
1 'polypeptide(L)'
;MTIIECAGCTLIAFGVPFSMFVFTIAHHPFRIIIAMTSAFFWLISLLLSSLLWFAVVPLRNQLAFAVPFTVLFQEIFRYLFYRLIKKAEFALQKAQMQELTAKGMVFDRFAVAYASGYGFGLISGTFAIVNVLSDMTGPGTIGIFGHSPDFFIATAFLALCIILLNTFWGVIFYTSLDKGGMHRIIGPAIVVLTHMLFSCMTLLNRKSTPTYSISIVIGYVLLIGMMFFARVLHLHFDFLRKNRHHFSYVQNVYRMASSSLAKKKIAFVGSGNWGSAIACHIGDKVRQLNGQYHEQILMWCKEEILDDGRKLTEVINQQHENIKYLPDRKIPENIIAIPDLDIAVKDADIIIFVVPHQYVKNICEQLKNNIKKDAFALTLIKGFYVDEQTKELTLVSQIIKNTLNIPCASMMGANIANEVAKKIFCEATVGCRDDKHSEIIRQLIDTPVFRLRFFPDVEIIEMLGGLKNIVSMLAGFAEGLDAGFNTRAAILRLGFVEMINFCRLYKKESTSEIYLQSCGIADLIASSLGGRNYRGAKTMVQTKDSLAYIEKKDFNGQSLQGPSTAKEVYRYLHARNLLDRFPLFRDTHLICESIIKPHVFLDNLGNHPEFHRTIPE
;
A
#
# COMPACT_ATOMS: atom_id res chain seq x y z
N MET A 1 46.52 15.25 11.04
CA MET A 1 45.38 15.98 11.66
C MET A 1 44.53 16.66 10.61
N THR A 2 45.11 17.38 9.64
CA THR A 2 44.42 18.10 8.56
C THR A 2 43.44 17.26 7.72
N ILE A 3 43.80 16.03 7.34
CA ILE A 3 42.89 15.13 6.58
C ILE A 3 41.65 14.74 7.40
N ILE A 4 41.81 14.48 8.70
CA ILE A 4 40.69 14.10 9.59
C ILE A 4 39.76 15.28 9.80
N GLU A 5 40.32 16.49 9.94
CA GLU A 5 39.54 17.73 10.06
C GLU A 5 38.78 18.04 8.76
N CYS A 6 39.40 17.86 7.60
CA CYS A 6 38.75 17.97 6.30
C CYS A 6 37.58 16.97 6.16
N ALA A 7 37.80 15.71 6.55
CA ALA A 7 36.74 14.70 6.57
C ALA A 7 35.59 15.06 7.52
N GLY A 8 35.91 15.55 8.73
CA GLY A 8 34.93 16.01 9.71
C GLY A 8 34.09 17.18 9.20
N CYS A 9 34.73 18.20 8.64
CA CYS A 9 34.05 19.37 8.06
C CYS A 9 33.18 18.98 6.84
N THR A 10 33.65 18.04 6.03
CA THR A 10 32.86 17.49 4.90
C THR A 10 31.62 16.76 5.41
N LEU A 11 31.75 15.94 6.46
CA LEU A 11 30.61 15.24 7.06
C LEU A 11 29.61 16.18 7.73
N ILE A 12 30.08 17.26 8.37
CA ILE A 12 29.20 18.30 8.93
C ILE A 12 28.42 18.98 7.80
N ALA A 13 29.11 19.44 6.75
CA ALA A 13 28.48 20.18 5.66
C ALA A 13 27.51 19.32 4.84
N PHE A 14 27.89 18.06 4.53
CA PHE A 14 27.20 17.23 3.55
C PHE A 14 26.55 15.96 4.12
N GLY A 15 26.77 15.59 5.38
CA GLY A 15 26.19 14.37 5.96
C GLY A 15 24.66 14.36 5.95
N VAL A 16 24.03 15.44 6.43
CA VAL A 16 22.57 15.61 6.40
C VAL A 16 22.05 15.72 4.95
N PRO A 17 22.62 16.56 4.07
CA PRO A 17 22.24 16.60 2.65
C PRO A 17 22.39 15.27 1.92
N PHE A 18 23.41 14.48 2.24
CA PHE A 18 23.62 13.15 1.66
C PHE A 18 22.54 12.17 2.12
N SER A 19 22.22 12.17 3.42
CA SER A 19 21.10 11.39 3.95
C SER A 19 19.77 11.81 3.32
N MET A 20 19.53 13.12 3.18
CA MET A 20 18.36 13.64 2.47
C MET A 20 18.30 13.10 1.04
N PHE A 21 19.41 13.11 0.30
CA PHE A 21 19.46 12.56 -1.05
C PHE A 21 19.12 11.07 -1.10
N VAL A 22 19.84 10.26 -0.32
CA VAL A 22 19.68 8.79 -0.28
C VAL A 22 18.25 8.41 0.07
N PHE A 23 17.67 9.02 1.12
CA PHE A 23 16.36 8.62 1.63
C PHE A 23 15.17 9.26 0.91
N THR A 24 15.35 10.33 0.13
CA THR A 24 14.20 11.05 -0.45
C THR A 24 14.29 11.33 -1.95
N ILE A 25 15.48 11.53 -2.52
CA ILE A 25 15.67 11.91 -3.92
C ILE A 25 16.07 10.70 -4.76
N ALA A 26 16.99 9.86 -4.27
CA ALA A 26 17.58 8.75 -5.02
C ALA A 26 16.56 7.67 -5.43
N HIS A 27 15.44 7.54 -4.71
CA HIS A 27 14.41 6.54 -4.98
C HIS A 27 13.55 6.83 -6.23
N HIS A 28 13.66 8.01 -6.85
CA HIS A 28 12.85 8.36 -8.02
C HIS A 28 13.66 9.13 -9.07
N PRO A 29 13.87 8.58 -10.30
CA PRO A 29 14.70 9.21 -11.33
C PRO A 29 14.31 10.66 -11.64
N PHE A 30 13.01 10.95 -11.66
CA PHE A 30 12.52 12.31 -11.90
C PHE A 30 13.00 13.33 -10.84
N ARG A 31 13.10 12.95 -9.56
CA ARG A 31 13.59 13.85 -8.51
C ARG A 31 15.08 14.14 -8.68
N ILE A 32 15.84 13.15 -9.12
CA ILE A 32 17.26 13.31 -9.47
C ILE A 32 17.41 14.32 -10.60
N ILE A 33 16.63 14.17 -11.68
CA ILE A 33 16.65 15.10 -12.83
C ILE A 33 16.33 16.53 -12.39
N ILE A 34 15.28 16.71 -11.58
CA ILE A 34 14.90 18.04 -11.07
C ILE A 34 15.99 18.64 -10.19
N ALA A 35 16.59 17.86 -9.27
CA ALA A 35 17.67 18.34 -8.41
C ALA A 35 18.93 18.72 -9.20
N MET A 36 19.33 17.93 -10.19
CA MET A 36 20.48 18.23 -11.04
C MET A 36 20.23 19.46 -11.92
N THR A 37 19.04 19.57 -12.50
CA THR A 37 18.69 20.72 -13.35
C THR A 37 18.59 22.00 -12.53
N SER A 38 18.03 21.94 -11.32
CA SER A 38 17.92 23.10 -10.44
C SER A 38 19.31 23.59 -9.98
N ALA A 39 20.22 22.66 -9.66
CA ALA A 39 21.62 22.98 -9.38
C ALA A 39 22.30 23.70 -10.57
N PHE A 40 22.04 23.26 -11.79
CA PHE A 40 22.54 23.93 -12.99
C PHE A 40 21.98 25.35 -13.16
N PHE A 41 20.69 25.59 -12.88
CA PHE A 41 20.10 26.94 -12.91
C PHE A 41 20.74 27.87 -11.88
N TRP A 42 21.08 27.36 -10.70
CA TRP A 42 21.84 28.11 -9.71
C TRP A 42 23.23 28.50 -10.25
N LEU A 43 23.94 27.59 -10.92
CA LEU A 43 25.25 27.90 -11.54
C LEU A 43 25.15 29.00 -12.60
N ILE A 44 24.11 29.00 -13.43
CA ILE A 44 23.89 30.07 -14.40
C ILE A 44 23.68 31.41 -13.69
N SER A 45 22.92 31.42 -12.60
CA SER A 45 22.71 32.64 -11.82
C SER A 45 24.02 33.20 -11.23
N LEU A 46 24.92 32.31 -10.80
CA LEU A 46 26.25 32.69 -10.31
C LEU A 46 27.13 33.23 -11.44
N LEU A 47 27.08 32.61 -12.63
CA LEU A 47 27.80 33.08 -13.81
C LEU A 47 27.34 34.48 -14.24
N LEU A 48 26.04 34.77 -14.22
CA LEU A 48 25.54 36.11 -14.53
C LEU A 48 25.94 37.13 -13.46
N SER A 49 25.97 36.70 -12.19
CA SER A 49 26.44 37.54 -11.09
C SER A 49 27.92 37.90 -11.25
N SER A 50 28.75 36.96 -11.71
CA SER A 50 30.18 37.21 -11.96
C SER A 50 30.41 38.13 -13.16
N LEU A 51 29.57 38.05 -14.20
CA LEU A 51 29.58 39.02 -15.32
C LEU A 51 29.22 40.43 -14.86
N LEU A 52 28.22 40.58 -13.98
CA LEU A 52 27.88 41.89 -13.40
C LEU A 52 29.05 42.44 -12.57
N TRP A 53 29.67 41.61 -11.73
CA TRP A 53 30.86 41.99 -10.96
C TRP A 53 32.02 42.43 -11.88
N PHE A 54 32.20 41.75 -13.01
CA PHE A 54 33.19 42.16 -14.00
C PHE A 54 32.81 43.49 -14.69
N ALA A 55 31.54 43.73 -15.02
CA ALA A 55 31.11 44.96 -15.68
C ALA A 55 31.26 46.22 -14.80
N VAL A 56 31.03 46.11 -13.48
CA VAL A 56 31.03 47.26 -12.55
C VAL A 56 32.40 47.46 -11.91
N VAL A 57 33.37 47.91 -12.72
CA VAL A 57 34.78 48.10 -12.34
C VAL A 57 35.00 48.92 -11.04
N PRO A 58 34.30 50.04 -10.78
CA PRO A 58 34.56 50.88 -9.59
C PRO A 58 34.23 50.23 -8.25
N LEU A 59 33.39 49.19 -8.23
CA LEU A 59 32.85 48.60 -7.00
C LEU A 59 33.35 47.17 -6.73
N ARG A 60 34.30 46.66 -7.53
CA ARG A 60 34.81 45.28 -7.42
C ARG A 60 35.40 44.94 -6.05
N ASN A 61 35.97 45.93 -5.36
CA ASN A 61 36.57 45.77 -4.02
C ASN A 61 35.54 45.82 -2.88
N GLN A 62 34.28 46.13 -3.17
CA GLN A 62 33.22 46.24 -2.17
C GLN A 62 32.33 44.98 -2.22
N LEU A 63 32.69 43.92 -1.48
CA LEU A 63 31.90 42.69 -1.38
C LEU A 63 30.43 42.95 -1.01
N ALA A 64 30.17 43.98 -0.19
CA ALA A 64 28.83 44.41 0.20
C ALA A 64 27.96 44.87 -0.99
N PHE A 65 28.58 45.31 -2.09
CA PHE A 65 27.86 45.64 -3.31
C PHE A 65 27.45 44.39 -4.09
N ALA A 66 28.33 43.38 -4.19
CA ALA A 66 28.08 42.21 -5.03
C ALA A 66 27.06 41.22 -4.45
N VAL A 67 27.02 41.09 -3.11
CA VAL A 67 26.16 40.11 -2.42
C VAL A 67 24.67 40.31 -2.73
N PRO A 68 24.09 41.52 -2.64
CA PRO A 68 22.67 41.71 -2.94
C PRO A 68 22.27 41.33 -4.36
N PHE A 69 23.06 41.72 -5.37
CA PHE A 69 22.74 41.37 -6.76
C PHE A 69 22.85 39.87 -7.00
N THR A 70 23.82 39.20 -6.37
CA THR A 70 23.98 37.74 -6.47
C THR A 70 22.75 37.02 -5.93
N VAL A 71 22.26 37.43 -4.75
CA VAL A 71 21.02 36.88 -4.17
C VAL A 71 19.83 37.13 -5.08
N LEU A 72 19.69 38.34 -5.63
CA LEU A 72 18.59 38.65 -6.56
C LEU A 72 18.63 37.79 -7.82
N PHE A 73 19.80 37.60 -8.44
CA PHE A 73 19.92 36.71 -9.59
C PHE A 73 19.57 35.26 -9.24
N GLN A 74 20.04 34.75 -8.10
CA GLN A 74 19.72 33.39 -7.64
C GLN A 74 18.19 33.20 -7.48
N GLU A 75 17.50 34.17 -6.89
CA GLU A 75 16.05 34.09 -6.71
C GLU A 75 15.25 34.30 -8.01
N ILE A 76 15.75 35.13 -8.93
CA ILE A 76 15.20 35.22 -10.29
C ILE A 76 15.30 33.87 -11.00
N PHE A 77 16.44 33.19 -10.91
CA PHE A 77 16.62 31.88 -11.53
C PHE A 77 15.77 30.79 -10.87
N ARG A 78 15.54 30.87 -9.55
CA ARG A 78 14.56 30.02 -8.86
C ARG A 78 13.16 30.20 -9.47
N TYR A 79 12.75 31.45 -9.75
CA TYR A 79 11.47 31.75 -10.41
C TYR A 79 11.41 31.26 -11.86
N LEU A 80 12.48 31.45 -12.64
CA LEU A 80 12.56 30.98 -14.02
C LEU A 80 12.46 29.46 -14.09
N PHE A 81 13.15 28.76 -13.20
CA PHE A 81 13.09 27.30 -13.12
C PHE A 81 11.69 26.80 -12.72
N TYR A 82 11.02 27.46 -11.78
CA TYR A 82 9.60 27.20 -11.47
C TYR A 82 8.71 27.31 -12.71
N ARG A 83 8.87 28.40 -13.48
CA ARG A 83 8.10 28.61 -14.72
C ARG A 83 8.37 27.53 -15.76
N LEU A 84 9.63 27.11 -15.91
CA LEU A 84 10.01 26.04 -16.82
C LEU A 84 9.32 24.72 -16.44
N ILE A 85 9.32 24.36 -15.15
CA ILE A 85 8.66 23.14 -14.68
C ILE A 85 7.14 23.21 -14.90
N LYS A 86 6.50 24.34 -14.57
CA LYS A 86 5.06 24.51 -14.84
C LYS A 86 4.70 24.37 -16.31
N LYS A 87 5.54 24.90 -17.21
CA LYS A 87 5.36 24.74 -18.66
C LYS A 87 5.52 23.29 -19.09
N ALA A 88 6.49 22.57 -18.54
CA ALA A 88 6.71 21.15 -18.82
C ALA A 88 5.56 20.26 -18.31
N GLU A 89 5.08 20.50 -17.09
CA GLU A 89 3.91 19.82 -16.51
C GLU A 89 2.67 20.00 -17.40
N PHE A 90 2.41 21.23 -17.85
CA PHE A 90 1.28 21.53 -18.74
C PHE A 90 1.41 20.85 -20.10
N ALA A 91 2.62 20.82 -20.69
CA ALA A 91 2.86 20.15 -21.97
C ALA A 91 2.66 18.63 -21.87
N LEU A 92 3.13 18.01 -20.78
CA LEU A 92 2.97 16.58 -20.53
C LEU A 92 1.50 16.20 -20.26
N GLN A 93 0.76 17.01 -19.51
CA GLN A 93 -0.67 16.80 -19.30
C GLN A 93 -1.45 16.90 -20.61
N LYS A 94 -1.12 17.86 -21.47
CA LYS A 94 -1.75 18.01 -22.78
C LYS A 94 -1.45 16.83 -23.72
N ALA A 95 -0.24 16.26 -23.66
CA ALA A 95 0.13 15.07 -24.42
C ALA A 95 -0.54 13.79 -23.88
N GLN A 96 -0.65 13.65 -22.56
CA GLN A 96 -1.27 12.48 -21.91
C GLN A 96 -2.79 12.45 -22.04
N MET A 97 -3.46 13.57 -22.35
CA MET A 97 -4.90 13.57 -22.60
C MET A 97 -5.31 12.80 -23.87
N GLN A 98 -4.35 12.47 -24.75
CA GLN A 98 -4.54 11.51 -25.86
C GLN A 98 -4.23 10.06 -25.49
N GLU A 99 -3.60 9.81 -24.33
CA GLU A 99 -3.01 8.53 -23.93
C GLU A 99 -3.57 8.05 -22.58
N LEU A 100 -4.84 8.39 -22.30
CA LEU A 100 -5.60 8.08 -21.07
C LEU A 100 -5.82 6.58 -20.79
N THR A 101 -5.07 5.68 -21.45
CA THR A 101 -5.11 4.22 -21.30
C THR A 101 -3.87 3.58 -20.65
N ALA A 102 -2.80 4.29 -20.29
CA ALA A 102 -1.70 3.66 -19.55
C ALA A 102 -0.89 4.63 -18.66
N LYS A 103 -0.84 4.32 -17.35
CA LYS A 103 0.04 4.89 -16.31
C LYS A 103 -0.18 6.38 -15.98
N GLY A 104 -1.04 6.62 -14.98
CA GLY A 104 -1.14 7.92 -14.32
C GLY A 104 0.15 8.30 -13.58
N MET A 105 0.93 9.22 -14.14
CA MET A 105 1.97 9.95 -13.42
C MET A 105 1.44 11.35 -13.08
N VAL A 106 0.76 11.48 -11.94
CA VAL A 106 0.41 12.80 -11.40
C VAL A 106 1.65 13.33 -10.68
N PHE A 107 2.25 14.42 -11.19
CA PHE A 107 3.41 15.05 -10.57
C PHE A 107 3.08 15.53 -9.14
N ASP A 108 3.81 15.00 -8.16
CA ASP A 108 3.75 15.50 -6.79
C ASP A 108 4.49 16.86 -6.72
N ARG A 109 3.71 17.94 -6.74
CA ARG A 109 4.19 19.34 -6.73
C ARG A 109 5.12 19.63 -5.55
N PHE A 110 4.89 18.99 -4.40
CA PHE A 110 5.77 19.15 -3.26
C PHE A 110 7.13 18.50 -3.50
N ALA A 111 7.14 17.27 -4.04
CA ALA A 111 8.38 16.57 -4.35
C ALA A 111 9.25 17.34 -5.35
N VAL A 112 8.61 18.01 -6.32
CA VAL A 112 9.29 18.91 -7.27
C VAL A 112 9.92 20.11 -6.54
N ALA A 113 9.14 20.80 -5.71
CA ALA A 113 9.64 21.97 -4.96
C ALA A 113 10.79 21.61 -4.02
N TYR A 114 10.66 20.47 -3.33
CA TYR A 114 11.68 19.93 -2.44
C TYR A 114 12.97 19.55 -3.19
N ALA A 115 12.87 18.76 -4.26
CA ALA A 115 14.04 18.35 -5.05
C ALA A 115 14.73 19.55 -5.70
N SER A 116 13.96 20.54 -6.16
CA SER A 116 14.48 21.78 -6.70
C SER A 116 15.26 22.58 -5.65
N GLY A 117 14.66 22.79 -4.47
CA GLY A 117 15.31 23.48 -3.35
C GLY A 117 16.56 22.76 -2.85
N TYR A 118 16.53 21.43 -2.79
CA TYR A 118 17.68 20.60 -2.48
C TYR A 118 18.83 20.82 -3.47
N GLY A 119 18.55 20.79 -4.78
CA GLY A 119 19.59 20.99 -5.80
C GLY A 119 20.24 22.38 -5.74
N PHE A 120 19.43 23.44 -5.58
CA PHE A 120 19.94 24.80 -5.31
C PHE A 120 20.80 24.84 -4.05
N GLY A 121 20.35 24.20 -2.98
CA GLY A 121 21.07 24.16 -1.71
C GLY A 121 22.40 23.44 -1.81
N LEU A 122 22.41 22.23 -2.36
CA LEU A 122 23.59 21.39 -2.46
C LEU A 122 24.72 22.12 -3.20
N ILE A 123 24.43 22.67 -4.38
CA ILE A 123 25.45 23.37 -5.17
C ILE A 123 25.89 24.68 -4.51
N SER A 124 24.97 25.41 -3.86
CA SER A 124 25.30 26.62 -3.10
C SER A 124 26.22 26.31 -1.92
N GLY A 125 25.97 25.22 -1.19
CA GLY A 125 26.81 24.77 -0.08
C GLY A 125 28.17 24.28 -0.56
N THR A 126 28.22 23.55 -1.69
CA THR A 126 29.49 23.17 -2.33
C THR A 126 30.32 24.39 -2.69
N PHE A 127 29.75 25.39 -3.36
CA PHE A 127 30.48 26.62 -3.69
C PHE A 127 30.92 27.41 -2.46
N ALA A 128 30.15 27.38 -1.37
CA ALA A 128 30.50 28.07 -0.14
C ALA A 128 31.72 27.46 0.58
N ILE A 129 32.01 26.17 0.39
CA ILE A 129 33.03 25.46 1.17
C ILE A 129 34.16 24.85 0.32
N VAL A 130 34.02 24.71 -1.00
CA VAL A 130 34.97 23.97 -1.85
C VAL A 130 36.41 24.50 -1.76
N ASN A 131 36.59 25.83 -1.80
CA ASN A 131 37.91 26.44 -1.67
C ASN A 131 38.49 26.23 -0.26
N VAL A 132 37.63 26.31 0.75
CA VAL A 132 38.01 26.11 2.15
C VAL A 132 38.47 24.67 2.38
N LEU A 133 37.76 23.66 1.86
CA LEU A 133 38.17 22.26 1.94
C LEU A 133 39.46 21.97 1.17
N SER A 134 39.65 22.61 0.00
CA SER A 134 40.89 22.49 -0.78
C SER A 134 42.11 22.92 0.05
N ASP A 135 42.02 24.07 0.71
CA ASP A 135 43.10 24.61 1.54
C ASP A 135 43.38 23.77 2.80
N MET A 136 42.43 22.94 3.26
CA MET A 136 42.62 22.02 4.39
C MET A 136 43.49 20.80 4.08
N THR A 137 43.77 20.50 2.81
CA THR A 137 44.55 19.31 2.42
C THR A 137 46.07 19.49 2.49
N GLY A 138 46.56 20.70 2.82
CA GLY A 138 47.99 21.03 2.91
C GLY A 138 48.68 20.62 4.24
N PRO A 139 50.02 20.64 4.29
CA PRO A 139 50.77 20.36 5.51
C PRO A 139 50.72 21.54 6.50
N GLY A 140 49.94 21.41 7.58
CA GLY A 140 50.03 22.31 8.75
C GLY A 140 48.95 23.39 8.92
N THR A 141 47.76 23.24 8.32
CA THR A 141 46.71 24.26 8.40
C THR A 141 45.99 24.30 9.75
N ILE A 142 46.40 25.20 10.64
CA ILE A 142 45.56 25.70 11.76
C ILE A 142 45.09 27.10 11.37
N GLY A 143 43.85 27.19 10.88
CA GLY A 143 43.30 28.41 10.29
C GLY A 143 43.98 28.81 8.98
N ILE A 144 43.20 29.24 7.99
CA ILE A 144 43.77 29.81 6.76
C ILE A 144 44.30 31.22 7.10
N PHE A 145 45.48 31.63 6.63
CA PHE A 145 45.99 33.00 6.72
C PHE A 145 45.93 33.68 8.12
N GLY A 146 46.01 32.95 9.23
CA GLY A 146 45.92 33.50 10.60
C GLY A 146 44.50 33.70 11.14
N HIS A 147 43.49 33.03 10.57
CA HIS A 147 42.14 32.95 11.13
C HIS A 147 42.07 32.00 12.35
N SER A 148 41.02 32.14 13.17
CA SER A 148 40.74 31.25 14.32
C SER A 148 40.70 29.77 13.89
N PRO A 149 41.12 28.82 14.76
CA PRO A 149 40.87 27.38 14.57
C PRO A 149 39.40 27.04 14.26
N ASP A 150 38.46 27.85 14.76
CA ASP A 150 37.01 27.63 14.56
C ASP A 150 36.55 27.91 13.12
N PHE A 151 37.38 28.53 12.27
CA PHE A 151 36.98 28.97 10.93
C PHE A 151 36.47 27.82 10.06
N PHE A 152 37.16 26.68 10.08
CA PHE A 152 36.79 25.53 9.25
C PHE A 152 35.46 24.91 9.68
N ILE A 153 35.31 24.67 10.99
CA ILE A 153 34.10 24.12 11.58
C ILE A 153 32.92 25.08 11.38
N ALA A 154 33.13 26.38 11.60
CA ALA A 154 32.10 27.40 11.40
C ALA A 154 31.63 27.45 9.94
N THR A 155 32.56 27.39 8.99
CA THR A 155 32.24 27.37 7.57
C THR A 155 31.45 26.10 7.22
N ALA A 156 31.79 24.95 7.79
CA ALA A 156 31.04 23.71 7.60
C ALA A 156 29.59 23.79 8.11
N PHE A 157 29.37 24.37 9.30
CA PHE A 157 28.01 24.59 9.82
C PHE A 157 27.22 25.61 9.00
N LEU A 158 27.85 26.70 8.53
CA LEU A 158 27.20 27.67 7.65
C LEU A 158 26.87 27.06 6.28
N ALA A 159 27.74 26.19 5.74
CA ALA A 159 27.49 25.45 4.51
C ALA A 159 26.30 24.50 4.66
N LEU A 160 26.21 23.73 5.76
CA LEU A 160 25.03 22.93 6.06
C LEU A 160 23.77 23.81 6.16
N CYS A 161 23.87 24.93 6.88
CA CYS A 161 22.75 25.84 7.08
C CYS A 161 22.20 26.39 5.77
N ILE A 162 23.06 26.85 4.84
CA ILE A 162 22.62 27.38 3.54
C ILE A 162 22.02 26.30 2.63
N ILE A 163 22.47 25.04 2.73
CA ILE A 163 21.86 23.92 2.00
C ILE A 163 20.42 23.70 2.48
N LEU A 164 20.22 23.65 3.80
CA LEU A 164 18.91 23.43 4.40
C LEU A 164 17.97 24.62 4.16
N LEU A 165 18.46 25.85 4.31
CA LEU A 165 17.71 27.07 4.01
C LEU A 165 17.24 27.09 2.56
N ASN A 166 18.09 26.78 1.59
CA ASN A 166 17.69 26.69 0.18
C ASN A 166 16.62 25.64 -0.08
N THR A 167 16.67 24.52 0.64
CA THR A 167 15.63 23.49 0.58
C THR A 167 14.28 24.03 1.06
N PHE A 168 14.25 24.68 2.23
CA PHE A 168 13.02 25.31 2.75
C PHE A 168 12.54 26.47 1.88
N TRP A 169 13.44 27.33 1.42
CA TRP A 169 13.14 28.41 0.49
C TRP A 169 12.51 27.88 -0.79
N GLY A 170 13.02 26.79 -1.38
CA GLY A 170 12.42 26.17 -2.56
C GLY A 170 10.98 25.73 -2.33
N VAL A 171 10.74 25.03 -1.21
CA VAL A 171 9.41 24.57 -0.80
C VAL A 171 8.43 25.73 -0.59
N ILE A 172 8.85 26.76 0.15
CA ILE A 172 8.03 27.95 0.45
C ILE A 172 7.75 28.71 -0.84
N PHE A 173 8.75 28.96 -1.67
CA PHE A 173 8.65 29.73 -2.89
C PHE A 173 7.66 29.10 -3.86
N TYR A 174 7.84 27.81 -4.18
CA TYR A 174 7.01 27.12 -5.16
C TYR A 174 5.58 26.99 -4.67
N THR A 175 5.38 26.62 -3.41
CA THR A 175 4.02 26.41 -2.90
C THR A 175 3.26 27.73 -2.75
N SER A 176 3.95 28.81 -2.42
CA SER A 176 3.34 30.15 -2.34
C SER A 176 2.89 30.64 -3.71
N LEU A 177 3.67 30.36 -4.76
CA LEU A 177 3.28 30.65 -6.14
C LEU A 177 2.08 29.81 -6.60
N ASP A 178 2.01 28.55 -6.18
CA ASP A 178 0.92 27.63 -6.53
C ASP A 178 -0.41 27.93 -5.82
N LYS A 179 -0.38 28.45 -4.59
CA LYS A 179 -1.60 28.80 -3.83
C LYS A 179 -2.34 30.02 -4.35
N GLY A 180 -1.67 30.91 -5.10
CA GLY A 180 -2.26 32.15 -5.58
C GLY A 180 -2.59 33.16 -4.46
N GLY A 181 -3.38 34.19 -4.80
CA GLY A 181 -3.76 35.25 -3.87
C GLY A 181 -2.57 36.02 -3.27
N MET A 182 -2.68 36.45 -2.02
CA MET A 182 -1.65 37.24 -1.33
C MET A 182 -0.38 36.43 -1.03
N HIS A 183 -0.49 35.09 -0.93
CA HIS A 183 0.66 34.20 -0.73
C HIS A 183 1.66 34.25 -1.89
N ARG A 184 1.18 34.48 -3.13
CA ARG A 184 2.03 34.58 -4.33
C ARG A 184 3.08 35.69 -4.24
N ILE A 185 2.83 36.70 -3.40
CA ILE A 185 3.74 37.82 -3.17
C ILE A 185 4.52 37.61 -1.87
N ILE A 186 3.82 37.31 -0.77
CA ILE A 186 4.41 37.19 0.57
C ILE A 186 5.50 36.12 0.63
N GLY A 187 5.24 34.92 0.07
CA GLY A 187 6.19 33.81 0.15
C GLY A 187 7.52 34.10 -0.54
N PRO A 188 7.53 34.44 -1.84
CA PRO A 188 8.75 34.85 -2.55
C PRO A 188 9.46 36.04 -1.89
N ALA A 189 8.72 37.04 -1.40
CA ALA A 189 9.32 38.19 -0.72
C ALA A 189 10.08 37.76 0.55
N ILE A 190 9.48 36.90 1.38
CA ILE A 190 10.14 36.37 2.59
C ILE A 190 11.38 35.54 2.23
N VAL A 191 11.32 34.74 1.17
CA VAL A 191 12.48 33.98 0.70
C VAL A 191 13.62 34.92 0.30
N VAL A 192 13.36 35.93 -0.52
CA VAL A 192 14.37 36.91 -0.93
C VAL A 192 14.94 37.65 0.29
N LEU A 193 14.10 38.12 1.20
CA LEU A 193 14.52 38.85 2.39
C LEU A 193 15.39 38.00 3.33
N THR A 194 14.99 36.75 3.57
CA THR A 194 15.73 35.85 4.48
C THR A 194 17.01 35.32 3.84
N HIS A 195 17.04 35.13 2.51
CA HIS A 195 18.27 34.84 1.79
C HIS A 195 19.22 36.02 1.80
N MET A 196 18.72 37.24 1.57
CA MET A 196 19.50 38.46 1.67
C MET A 196 20.11 38.63 3.06
N LEU A 197 19.31 38.43 4.11
CA LEU A 197 19.74 38.53 5.50
C LEU A 197 20.87 37.53 5.82
N PHE A 198 20.68 36.26 5.45
CA PHE A 198 21.70 35.21 5.68
C PHE A 198 23.01 35.53 4.93
N SER A 199 22.91 35.93 3.66
CA SER A 199 24.08 36.25 2.83
C SER A 199 24.82 37.50 3.32
N CYS A 200 24.12 38.57 3.66
CA CYS A 200 24.74 39.80 4.19
C CYS A 200 25.37 39.58 5.57
N MET A 201 24.81 38.71 6.41
CA MET A 201 25.38 38.36 7.71
C MET A 201 26.80 37.79 7.57
N THR A 202 27.10 37.06 6.48
CA THR A 202 28.46 36.54 6.25
C THR A 202 29.51 37.64 6.13
N LEU A 203 29.13 38.87 5.76
CA LEU A 203 30.03 40.03 5.67
C LEU A 203 30.52 40.52 7.04
N LEU A 204 29.87 40.11 8.14
CA LEU A 204 30.28 40.41 9.51
C LEU A 204 31.48 39.56 9.96
N ASN A 205 31.75 38.46 9.27
CA ASN A 205 32.88 37.56 9.57
C ASN A 205 34.19 38.06 8.98
N ARG A 206 34.60 39.28 9.36
CA ARG A 206 35.88 39.88 8.93
C ARG A 206 37.04 39.33 9.75
N LYS A 207 38.20 39.22 9.10
CA LYS A 207 39.46 38.71 9.69
C LYS A 207 39.86 39.41 11.00
N SER A 208 39.56 40.70 11.16
CA SER A 208 39.90 41.50 12.34
C SER A 208 39.01 41.25 13.57
N THR A 209 37.76 40.80 13.36
CA THR A 209 36.76 40.61 14.42
C THR A 209 35.86 39.42 14.05
N PRO A 210 36.35 38.18 14.19
CA PRO A 210 35.60 36.99 13.79
C PRO A 210 34.36 36.81 14.67
N THR A 211 33.17 36.93 14.09
CA THR A 211 31.87 36.77 14.77
C THR A 211 31.14 35.50 14.32
N TYR A 212 31.91 34.42 14.11
CA TYR A 212 31.40 33.16 13.56
C TYR A 212 30.27 32.56 14.39
N SER A 213 30.39 32.55 15.73
CA SER A 213 29.36 32.01 16.62
C SER A 213 28.03 32.75 16.49
N ILE A 214 28.07 34.09 16.35
CA ILE A 214 26.87 34.90 16.15
C ILE A 214 26.23 34.57 14.80
N SER A 215 27.05 34.46 13.75
CA SER A 215 26.57 34.11 12.40
C SER A 215 25.90 32.74 12.37
N ILE A 216 26.48 31.73 13.05
CA ILE A 216 25.89 30.40 13.14
C ILE A 216 24.55 30.46 13.88
N VAL A 217 24.49 31.10 15.05
CA VAL A 217 23.26 31.19 15.85
C VAL A 217 22.14 31.85 15.05
N ILE A 218 22.40 33.02 14.45
CA ILE A 218 21.40 33.71 13.63
C ILE A 218 20.98 32.86 12.43
N GLY A 219 21.93 32.20 11.75
CA GLY A 219 21.64 31.31 10.63
C GLY A 219 20.69 30.16 11.01
N TYR A 220 20.94 29.48 12.12
CA TYR A 220 20.08 28.38 12.58
C TYR A 220 18.74 28.87 13.15
N VAL A 221 18.68 30.05 13.76
CA VAL A 221 17.41 30.69 14.15
C VAL A 221 16.58 31.00 12.90
N LEU A 222 17.19 31.53 11.83
CA LEU A 222 16.51 31.75 10.56
C LEU A 222 16.02 30.43 9.96
N LEU A 223 16.83 29.36 10.00
CA LEU A 223 16.45 28.04 9.53
C LEU A 223 15.20 27.52 10.27
N ILE A 224 15.17 27.60 11.60
CA ILE A 224 14.01 27.21 12.41
C ILE A 224 12.79 28.08 12.08
N GLY A 225 12.99 29.40 11.93
CA GLY A 225 11.94 30.33 11.53
C GLY A 225 11.33 29.97 10.17
N MET A 226 12.15 29.64 9.18
CA MET A 226 11.69 29.21 7.85
C MET A 226 10.99 27.85 7.90
N MET A 227 11.46 26.92 8.74
CA MET A 227 10.76 25.66 8.98
C MET A 227 9.36 25.87 9.58
N PHE A 228 9.23 26.78 10.55
CA PHE A 228 7.94 27.13 11.14
C PHE A 228 7.04 27.85 10.14
N PHE A 229 7.59 28.79 9.36
CA PHE A 229 6.83 29.49 8.32
C PHE A 229 6.32 28.53 7.25
N ALA A 230 7.14 27.58 6.81
CA ALA A 230 6.72 26.49 5.92
C ALA A 230 5.54 25.71 6.54
N ARG A 231 5.55 25.44 7.84
CA ARG A 231 4.43 24.76 8.53
C ARG A 231 3.17 25.63 8.62
N VAL A 232 3.30 26.92 8.95
CA VAL A 232 2.18 27.87 9.14
C VAL A 232 1.49 28.21 7.84
N LEU A 233 2.20 28.22 6.71
CA LEU A 233 1.61 28.52 5.40
C LEU A 233 0.57 27.47 4.96
N HIS A 234 0.09 26.57 5.84
CA HIS A 234 -0.66 25.36 5.57
C HIS A 234 -0.11 24.67 4.32
N LEU A 235 1.22 24.59 4.21
CA LEU A 235 1.81 23.57 3.37
C LEU A 235 1.23 22.30 3.95
N HIS A 236 0.30 21.67 3.22
CA HIS A 236 -0.06 20.31 3.51
C HIS A 236 1.29 19.60 3.56
N PHE A 237 1.77 19.33 4.77
CA PHE A 237 2.81 18.35 5.00
C PHE A 237 2.21 16.97 4.71
N ASP A 238 1.41 16.85 3.64
CA ASP A 238 1.00 15.60 3.02
C ASP A 238 2.17 14.91 2.39
N PHE A 239 3.31 15.56 2.20
CA PHE A 239 4.52 14.80 1.96
C PHE A 239 5.02 14.10 3.22
N LEU A 240 5.01 14.75 4.40
CA LEU A 240 5.30 14.07 5.68
C LEU A 240 4.10 13.30 6.24
N ARG A 241 2.89 13.42 5.67
CA ARG A 241 1.64 12.73 6.06
C ARG A 241 1.27 11.60 5.09
N LYS A 242 1.65 11.67 3.80
CA LYS A 242 1.73 10.52 2.86
C LYS A 242 2.99 9.72 3.12
N ASN A 243 4.12 10.36 3.41
CA ASN A 243 5.28 9.69 4.01
C ASN A 243 5.22 9.65 5.55
N ARG A 244 4.05 9.89 6.19
CA ARG A 244 3.89 9.41 7.58
C ARG A 244 4.03 7.91 7.59
N HIS A 245 3.62 7.21 6.53
CA HIS A 245 3.92 5.79 6.39
C HIS A 245 5.43 5.50 6.34
N HIS A 246 6.28 6.41 5.87
CA HIS A 246 7.73 6.23 5.80
C HIS A 246 8.49 6.77 7.03
N PHE A 247 8.02 7.85 7.66
CA PHE A 247 8.59 8.38 8.90
C PHE A 247 8.05 7.63 10.13
N SER A 248 6.80 7.16 10.10
CA SER A 248 6.33 6.10 11.00
C SER A 248 6.98 4.77 10.64
N TYR A 249 7.45 4.51 9.41
CA TYR A 249 8.31 3.34 9.16
C TYR A 249 9.65 3.50 9.87
N VAL A 250 10.35 4.64 9.84
CA VAL A 250 11.63 4.81 10.55
C VAL A 250 11.45 4.97 12.06
N GLN A 251 10.40 5.66 12.51
CA GLN A 251 10.10 5.86 13.93
C GLN A 251 9.41 4.62 14.54
N ASN A 252 8.69 3.80 13.76
CA ASN A 252 8.31 2.44 14.14
C ASN A 252 9.44 1.46 13.91
N VAL A 253 10.43 1.66 13.03
CA VAL A 253 11.64 0.82 12.99
C VAL A 253 12.49 1.12 14.22
N TYR A 254 12.59 2.38 14.68
CA TYR A 254 13.24 2.73 15.94
C TYR A 254 12.40 2.37 17.18
N ARG A 255 11.07 2.56 17.16
CA ARG A 255 10.19 2.07 18.24
C ARG A 255 10.07 0.54 18.25
N MET A 256 10.02 -0.15 17.12
CA MET A 256 9.98 -1.63 17.02
C MET A 256 11.36 -2.23 17.28
N ALA A 257 12.46 -1.59 16.88
CA ALA A 257 13.81 -1.96 17.33
C ALA A 257 13.97 -1.76 18.85
N SER A 258 13.20 -0.83 19.44
CA SER A 258 13.19 -0.57 20.87
C SER A 258 12.06 -1.27 21.64
N SER A 259 11.09 -1.94 20.98
CA SER A 259 9.87 -2.44 21.66
C SER A 259 9.40 -3.84 21.27
N SER A 260 10.24 -4.68 20.65
CA SER A 260 10.34 -6.11 20.98
C SER A 260 11.38 -6.77 20.08
N LEU A 261 12.46 -7.29 20.66
CA LEU A 261 13.52 -8.07 19.98
C LEU A 261 13.03 -9.40 19.32
N ALA A 262 11.72 -9.63 19.18
CA ALA A 262 11.15 -10.86 18.65
C ALA A 262 10.52 -10.65 17.25
N LYS A 263 10.98 -11.45 16.28
CA LYS A 263 10.40 -11.51 14.94
C LYS A 263 8.98 -12.06 15.01
N LYS A 264 8.04 -11.50 14.24
CA LYS A 264 6.65 -11.96 14.24
C LYS A 264 6.51 -13.34 13.61
N LYS A 265 5.77 -14.24 14.26
CA LYS A 265 5.45 -15.58 13.77
C LYS A 265 4.12 -15.60 13.00
N ILE A 266 4.08 -16.36 11.92
CA ILE A 266 2.90 -16.56 11.08
C ILE A 266 2.48 -18.02 11.15
N ALA A 267 1.18 -18.27 11.29
CA ALA A 267 0.60 -19.60 11.24
C ALA A 267 -0.55 -19.65 10.23
N PHE A 268 -0.65 -20.74 9.48
CA PHE A 268 -1.81 -21.08 8.65
C PHE A 268 -2.68 -22.10 9.36
N VAL A 269 -3.98 -21.82 9.40
CA VAL A 269 -5.02 -22.77 9.79
C VAL A 269 -5.71 -23.22 8.51
N GLY A 270 -5.19 -24.30 7.91
CA GLY A 270 -5.72 -24.93 6.71
C GLY A 270 -4.68 -25.16 5.62
N SER A 271 -4.79 -26.31 4.94
CA SER A 271 -3.84 -26.81 3.95
C SER A 271 -4.50 -27.31 2.65
N GLY A 272 -5.73 -26.87 2.36
CA GLY A 272 -6.40 -27.18 1.09
C GLY A 272 -5.76 -26.44 -0.10
N ASN A 273 -6.34 -26.57 -1.30
CA ASN A 273 -5.76 -26.00 -2.54
C ASN A 273 -5.41 -24.50 -2.39
N TRP A 274 -6.38 -23.68 -1.96
CA TRP A 274 -6.13 -22.26 -1.71
C TRP A 274 -5.13 -22.01 -0.57
N GLY A 275 -5.21 -22.80 0.52
CA GLY A 275 -4.30 -22.70 1.67
C GLY A 275 -2.84 -22.94 1.28
N SER A 276 -2.56 -23.98 0.50
CA SER A 276 -1.23 -24.26 -0.02
C SER A 276 -0.75 -23.18 -1.01
N ALA A 277 -1.63 -22.67 -1.89
CA ALA A 277 -1.26 -21.64 -2.85
C ALA A 277 -0.86 -20.32 -2.15
N ILE A 278 -1.65 -19.88 -1.17
CA ILE A 278 -1.33 -18.66 -0.41
C ILE A 278 -0.13 -18.87 0.52
N ALA A 279 0.05 -20.07 1.08
CA ALA A 279 1.24 -20.41 1.87
C ALA A 279 2.51 -20.34 1.02
N CYS A 280 2.48 -20.78 -0.25
CA CYS A 280 3.59 -20.59 -1.17
C CYS A 280 3.91 -19.11 -1.38
N HIS A 281 2.88 -18.30 -1.63
CA HIS A 281 3.04 -16.87 -1.89
C HIS A 281 3.65 -16.14 -0.68
N ILE A 282 3.11 -16.37 0.52
CA ILE A 282 3.57 -15.74 1.75
C ILE A 282 4.94 -16.29 2.17
N GLY A 283 5.20 -17.59 1.99
CA GLY A 283 6.51 -18.21 2.26
C GLY A 283 7.63 -17.59 1.42
N ASP A 284 7.41 -17.44 0.11
CA ASP A 284 8.32 -16.75 -0.82
C ASP A 284 8.53 -15.30 -0.37
N LYS A 285 7.46 -14.60 0.01
CA LYS A 285 7.52 -13.20 0.44
C LYS A 285 8.31 -13.02 1.74
N VAL A 286 8.10 -13.88 2.74
CA VAL A 286 8.82 -13.83 4.03
C VAL A 286 10.31 -14.02 3.84
N ARG A 287 10.73 -14.93 2.96
CA ARG A 287 12.16 -15.10 2.60
C ARG A 287 12.77 -13.83 2.01
N GLN A 288 12.00 -13.05 1.26
CA GLN A 288 12.47 -11.77 0.67
C GLN A 288 12.50 -10.61 1.67
N LEU A 289 11.79 -10.70 2.80
CA LEU A 289 11.66 -9.61 3.78
C LEU A 289 12.81 -9.56 4.82
N ASN A 290 13.91 -10.30 4.60
CA ASN A 290 15.19 -10.19 5.30
C ASN A 290 15.08 -9.96 6.83
N GLY A 291 14.45 -10.90 7.53
CA GLY A 291 14.47 -10.93 9.00
C GLY A 291 13.40 -10.09 9.71
N GLN A 292 12.47 -9.46 8.98
CA GLN A 292 11.30 -8.78 9.58
C GLN A 292 10.30 -9.75 10.23
N TYR A 293 10.21 -10.98 9.70
CA TYR A 293 9.34 -12.05 10.18
C TYR A 293 10.16 -13.28 10.54
N HIS A 294 9.59 -14.15 11.38
CA HIS A 294 10.16 -15.46 11.66
C HIS A 294 10.21 -16.26 10.35
N GLU A 295 11.34 -16.92 10.08
CA GLU A 295 11.55 -17.59 8.80
C GLU A 295 10.60 -18.77 8.61
N GLN A 296 10.50 -19.62 9.64
CA GLN A 296 9.56 -20.75 9.66
C GLN A 296 8.13 -20.27 9.86
N ILE A 297 7.25 -20.76 8.99
CA ILE A 297 5.80 -20.56 9.02
C ILE A 297 5.16 -21.93 9.21
N LEU A 298 4.36 -22.08 10.26
CA LEU A 298 3.67 -23.34 10.53
C LEU A 298 2.34 -23.37 9.76
N MET A 299 2.07 -24.47 9.07
CA MET A 299 0.82 -24.69 8.36
C MET A 299 0.12 -25.91 8.94
N TRP A 300 -0.98 -25.67 9.65
CA TRP A 300 -1.81 -26.75 10.13
C TRP A 300 -2.42 -27.51 8.95
N CYS A 301 -2.08 -28.79 8.90
CA CYS A 301 -2.59 -29.75 7.94
C CYS A 301 -3.33 -30.81 8.71
N LYS A 302 -4.66 -30.88 8.57
CA LYS A 302 -5.43 -32.00 9.14
C LYS A 302 -4.83 -33.30 8.61
N GLU A 303 -4.42 -34.19 9.51
CA GLU A 303 -3.69 -35.39 9.12
C GLU A 303 -4.56 -36.30 8.24
N GLU A 304 -3.98 -36.76 7.15
CA GLU A 304 -4.60 -37.66 6.19
C GLU A 304 -3.60 -38.75 5.81
N ILE A 305 -4.08 -39.99 5.73
CA ILE A 305 -3.29 -41.12 5.23
C ILE A 305 -3.55 -41.22 3.74
N LEU A 306 -2.48 -41.14 2.94
CA LEU A 306 -2.53 -41.29 1.50
C LEU A 306 -2.73 -42.77 1.11
N ASP A 307 -3.10 -43.01 -0.15
CA ASP A 307 -3.35 -44.36 -0.67
C ASP A 307 -2.12 -45.29 -0.55
N ASP A 308 -0.92 -44.72 -0.48
CA ASP A 308 0.35 -45.43 -0.30
C ASP A 308 0.77 -45.61 1.19
N GLY A 309 -0.11 -45.24 2.13
CA GLY A 309 0.09 -45.40 3.57
C GLY A 309 0.89 -44.29 4.25
N ARG A 310 1.43 -43.30 3.49
CA ARG A 310 2.18 -42.18 4.07
C ARG A 310 1.26 -41.12 4.65
N LYS A 311 1.73 -40.43 5.70
CA LYS A 311 1.04 -39.24 6.23
C LYS A 311 1.24 -38.05 5.31
N LEU A 312 0.18 -37.31 5.03
CA LEU A 312 0.23 -36.13 4.16
C LEU A 312 1.21 -35.07 4.70
N THR A 313 1.26 -34.87 6.02
CA THR A 313 2.21 -33.93 6.65
C THR A 313 3.68 -34.29 6.39
N GLU A 314 4.01 -35.58 6.51
CA GLU A 314 5.36 -36.10 6.24
C GLU A 314 5.73 -35.93 4.77
N VAL A 315 4.80 -36.20 3.85
CA VAL A 315 4.99 -35.99 2.41
C VAL A 315 5.22 -34.51 2.09
N ILE A 316 4.41 -33.60 2.64
CA ILE A 316 4.58 -32.15 2.41
C ILE A 316 5.96 -31.69 2.92
N ASN A 317 6.38 -32.13 4.10
CA ASN A 317 7.66 -31.70 4.69
C ASN A 317 8.88 -32.30 3.98
N GLN A 318 8.78 -33.52 3.44
CA GLN A 318 9.91 -34.18 2.75
C GLN A 318 10.01 -33.80 1.28
N GLN A 319 8.86 -33.72 0.58
CA GLN A 319 8.81 -33.47 -0.86
C GLN A 319 8.57 -32.00 -1.20
N HIS A 320 8.29 -31.18 -0.19
CA HIS A 320 7.92 -29.78 -0.32
C HIS A 320 6.79 -29.59 -1.31
N GLU A 321 5.74 -30.41 -1.22
CA GLU A 321 4.64 -30.44 -2.17
C GLU A 321 3.38 -31.03 -1.53
N ASN A 322 2.23 -30.38 -1.74
CA ASN A 322 0.94 -30.92 -1.36
C ASN A 322 0.31 -31.65 -2.53
N ILE A 323 0.78 -32.89 -2.76
CA ILE A 323 0.40 -33.71 -3.93
C ILE A 323 -1.10 -33.96 -4.06
N LYS A 324 -1.87 -33.85 -2.96
CA LYS A 324 -3.33 -34.04 -2.97
C LYS A 324 -4.07 -32.77 -3.38
N TYR A 325 -3.69 -31.61 -2.83
CA TYR A 325 -4.49 -30.39 -2.95
C TYR A 325 -3.88 -29.32 -3.87
N LEU A 326 -2.57 -29.34 -4.10
CA LEU A 326 -1.86 -28.43 -5.01
C LEU A 326 -0.72 -29.18 -5.70
N PRO A 327 -1.03 -30.15 -6.59
CA PRO A 327 -0.03 -30.90 -7.32
C PRO A 327 0.79 -30.01 -8.26
N ASP A 328 2.01 -30.44 -8.57
CA ASP A 328 2.95 -29.79 -9.50
C ASP A 328 3.47 -28.42 -9.03
N ARG A 329 3.30 -28.11 -7.74
CA ARG A 329 3.80 -26.87 -7.14
C ARG A 329 4.67 -27.17 -5.92
N LYS A 330 5.94 -26.77 -6.00
CA LYS A 330 6.83 -26.75 -4.85
C LYS A 330 6.42 -25.67 -3.85
N ILE A 331 6.20 -26.11 -2.62
CA ILE A 331 5.98 -25.31 -1.42
C ILE A 331 7.35 -24.87 -0.90
N PRO A 332 7.54 -23.60 -0.51
CA PRO A 332 8.79 -23.13 0.08
C PRO A 332 9.17 -23.94 1.33
N GLU A 333 10.43 -24.29 1.50
CA GLU A 333 10.91 -25.12 2.63
C GLU A 333 10.74 -24.47 4.00
N ASN A 334 10.49 -23.16 4.04
CA ASN A 334 10.18 -22.44 5.26
C ASN A 334 8.70 -22.57 5.68
N ILE A 335 7.86 -23.26 4.89
CA ILE A 335 6.52 -23.70 5.28
C ILE A 335 6.62 -25.12 5.86
N ILE A 336 6.22 -25.28 7.12
CA ILE A 336 6.27 -26.57 7.81
C ILE A 336 4.85 -27.07 8.06
N ALA A 337 4.51 -28.23 7.51
CA ALA A 337 3.23 -28.89 7.74
C ALA A 337 3.19 -29.52 9.14
N ILE A 338 2.17 -29.18 9.92
CA ILE A 338 2.00 -29.65 11.30
C ILE A 338 0.59 -30.28 11.45
N PRO A 339 0.45 -31.51 11.97
CA PRO A 339 -0.85 -32.15 12.14
C PRO A 339 -1.66 -31.60 13.32
N ASP A 340 -0.95 -31.17 14.35
CA ASP A 340 -1.52 -30.64 15.58
C ASP A 340 -1.85 -29.14 15.44
N LEU A 341 -3.12 -28.81 15.57
CA LEU A 341 -3.62 -27.44 15.42
C LEU A 341 -3.08 -26.50 16.51
N ASP A 342 -2.99 -27.00 17.74
CA ASP A 342 -2.56 -26.24 18.92
C ASP A 342 -1.07 -25.88 18.82
N ILE A 343 -0.24 -26.80 18.32
CA ILE A 343 1.17 -26.54 18.03
C ILE A 343 1.31 -25.53 16.89
N ALA A 344 0.52 -25.66 15.83
CA ALA A 344 0.66 -24.82 14.63
C ALA A 344 0.43 -23.33 14.92
N VAL A 345 -0.49 -22.98 15.83
CA VAL A 345 -0.80 -21.59 16.17
C VAL A 345 -0.10 -21.07 17.42
N LYS A 346 0.62 -21.93 18.14
CA LYS A 346 1.31 -21.56 19.38
C LYS A 346 2.28 -20.41 19.13
N ASP A 347 2.15 -19.35 19.94
CA ASP A 347 2.93 -18.12 19.84
C ASP A 347 2.80 -17.35 18.50
N ALA A 348 1.85 -17.70 17.64
CA ALA A 348 1.66 -17.00 16.37
C ALA A 348 1.15 -15.57 16.61
N ASP A 349 1.79 -14.58 15.98
CA ASP A 349 1.33 -13.19 15.98
C ASP A 349 0.28 -12.95 14.89
N ILE A 350 0.34 -13.74 13.81
CA ILE A 350 -0.53 -13.61 12.65
C ILE A 350 -1.07 -14.99 12.32
N ILE A 351 -2.39 -15.15 12.37
CA ILE A 351 -3.08 -16.42 12.11
C ILE A 351 -3.94 -16.29 10.86
N ILE A 352 -3.63 -17.09 9.85
CA ILE A 352 -4.30 -17.07 8.55
C ILE A 352 -5.29 -18.23 8.48
N PHE A 353 -6.59 -17.91 8.51
CA PHE A 353 -7.66 -18.90 8.44
C PHE A 353 -8.05 -19.18 6.99
N VAL A 354 -7.88 -20.42 6.56
CA VAL A 354 -8.09 -20.85 5.16
C VAL A 354 -8.59 -22.29 5.08
N VAL A 355 -9.69 -22.56 5.77
CA VAL A 355 -10.41 -23.85 5.76
C VAL A 355 -11.78 -23.72 5.08
N PRO A 356 -12.41 -24.84 4.68
CA PRO A 356 -13.83 -24.82 4.35
C PRO A 356 -14.65 -24.25 5.52
N HIS A 357 -15.60 -23.35 5.22
CA HIS A 357 -16.24 -22.54 6.25
C HIS A 357 -16.86 -23.38 7.35
N GLN A 358 -17.50 -24.52 7.02
CA GLN A 358 -18.17 -25.43 7.97
C GLN A 358 -17.32 -25.86 9.18
N TYR A 359 -15.98 -25.88 9.07
CA TYR A 359 -15.09 -26.30 10.15
C TYR A 359 -14.68 -25.17 11.10
N VAL A 360 -14.94 -23.90 10.76
CA VAL A 360 -14.44 -22.74 11.50
C VAL A 360 -14.88 -22.74 12.96
N LYS A 361 -16.17 -22.98 13.25
CA LYS A 361 -16.68 -22.94 14.63
C LYS A 361 -15.93 -23.91 15.55
N ASN A 362 -15.77 -25.17 15.11
CA ASN A 362 -15.08 -26.20 15.89
C ASN A 362 -13.59 -25.87 16.08
N ILE A 363 -12.93 -25.37 15.04
CA ILE A 363 -11.53 -24.92 15.09
C ILE A 363 -11.37 -23.77 16.08
N CYS A 364 -12.26 -22.77 16.04
CA CYS A 364 -12.21 -21.64 16.96
C CYS A 364 -12.45 -22.07 18.41
N GLU A 365 -13.37 -23.01 18.67
CA GLU A 365 -13.56 -23.54 20.03
C GLU A 365 -12.35 -24.34 20.52
N GLN A 366 -11.69 -25.12 19.65
CA GLN A 366 -10.46 -25.83 20.03
C GLN A 366 -9.33 -24.84 20.39
N LEU A 367 -9.17 -23.79 19.59
CA LEU A 367 -8.12 -22.78 19.79
C LEU A 367 -8.38 -21.80 20.95
N LYS A 368 -9.55 -21.90 21.59
CA LYS A 368 -9.96 -21.03 22.69
C LYS A 368 -8.95 -21.15 23.83
N ASN A 369 -8.38 -20.00 24.21
CA ASN A 369 -7.31 -19.87 25.22
C ASN A 369 -5.91 -20.35 24.83
N ASN A 370 -5.71 -20.92 23.64
CA ASN A 370 -4.40 -21.41 23.18
C ASN A 370 -3.79 -20.55 22.06
N ILE A 371 -4.13 -19.26 22.06
CA ILE A 371 -3.61 -18.29 21.11
C ILE A 371 -3.00 -17.10 21.85
N LYS A 372 -2.07 -16.44 21.18
CA LYS A 372 -1.43 -15.23 21.71
C LYS A 372 -2.49 -14.12 21.84
N LYS A 373 -2.54 -13.44 22.98
CA LYS A 373 -3.57 -12.42 23.28
C LYS A 373 -3.53 -11.21 22.33
N ASP A 374 -2.37 -10.87 21.81
CA ASP A 374 -2.13 -9.78 20.86
C ASP A 374 -2.02 -10.28 19.41
N ALA A 375 -2.40 -11.55 19.14
CA ALA A 375 -2.46 -12.07 17.79
C ALA A 375 -3.50 -11.33 16.94
N PHE A 376 -3.30 -11.40 15.63
CA PHE A 376 -4.20 -10.87 14.62
C PHE A 376 -4.58 -11.97 13.62
N ALA A 377 -5.85 -12.04 13.25
CA ALA A 377 -6.36 -13.01 12.30
C ALA A 377 -6.63 -12.40 10.90
N LEU A 378 -6.31 -13.16 9.86
CA LEU A 378 -6.76 -12.90 8.49
C LEU A 378 -7.57 -14.10 8.01
N THR A 379 -8.87 -13.92 7.73
CA THR A 379 -9.70 -14.95 7.11
C THR A 379 -9.75 -14.81 5.59
N LEU A 380 -9.55 -15.93 4.90
CA LEU A 380 -9.71 -16.07 3.44
C LEU A 380 -10.91 -16.97 3.11
N ILE A 381 -11.74 -17.22 4.11
CA ILE A 381 -12.84 -18.18 4.06
C ILE A 381 -14.06 -17.48 3.48
N LYS A 382 -14.54 -18.00 2.36
CA LYS A 382 -15.75 -17.53 1.68
C LYS A 382 -16.98 -18.25 2.24
N GLY A 383 -17.87 -17.51 2.90
CA GLY A 383 -19.10 -18.03 3.47
C GLY A 383 -19.47 -17.36 4.79
N PHE A 384 -20.67 -17.66 5.26
CA PHE A 384 -21.21 -17.17 6.53
C PHE A 384 -22.25 -18.17 7.06
N TYR A 385 -22.67 -17.98 8.31
CA TYR A 385 -23.63 -18.84 8.96
C TYR A 385 -24.89 -18.07 9.32
N VAL A 386 -26.03 -18.73 9.26
CA VAL A 386 -27.31 -18.24 9.72
C VAL A 386 -27.81 -19.23 10.75
N ASP A 387 -27.85 -18.78 11.99
CA ASP A 387 -28.24 -19.62 13.12
C ASP A 387 -29.64 -20.21 12.93
N GLU A 388 -29.83 -21.47 13.30
CA GLU A 388 -31.10 -22.16 13.05
C GLU A 388 -32.24 -21.66 13.93
N GLN A 389 -31.95 -21.15 15.12
CA GLN A 389 -32.99 -20.70 16.06
C GLN A 389 -33.27 -19.22 15.91
N THR A 390 -32.22 -18.41 16.04
CA THR A 390 -32.30 -16.94 15.98
C THR A 390 -32.44 -16.39 14.57
N LYS A 391 -32.08 -17.18 13.54
CA LYS A 391 -32.08 -16.76 12.13
C LYS A 391 -31.19 -15.54 11.87
N GLU A 392 -30.23 -15.30 12.75
CA GLU A 392 -29.25 -14.24 12.64
C GLU A 392 -28.03 -14.68 11.85
N LEU A 393 -27.53 -13.76 11.02
CA LEU A 393 -26.36 -13.98 10.18
C LEU A 393 -25.09 -13.62 10.95
N THR A 394 -24.16 -14.56 11.02
CA THR A 394 -22.83 -14.40 11.62
C THR A 394 -21.76 -14.70 10.59
N LEU A 395 -20.85 -13.74 10.39
CA LEU A 395 -19.72 -13.87 9.48
C LEU A 395 -18.59 -14.69 10.09
N VAL A 396 -17.72 -15.28 9.27
CA VAL A 396 -16.56 -16.04 9.73
C VAL A 396 -15.59 -15.14 10.50
N SER A 397 -15.34 -13.91 10.04
CA SER A 397 -14.51 -12.95 10.77
C SER A 397 -15.07 -12.62 12.15
N GLN A 398 -16.39 -12.58 12.30
CA GLN A 398 -17.07 -12.36 13.59
C GLN A 398 -16.95 -13.58 14.51
N ILE A 399 -17.09 -14.79 13.97
CA ILE A 399 -16.87 -16.03 14.74
C ILE A 399 -15.45 -16.07 15.29
N ILE A 400 -14.45 -15.84 14.42
CA ILE A 400 -13.05 -15.79 14.82
C ILE A 400 -12.85 -14.72 15.88
N LYS A 401 -13.30 -13.49 15.64
CA LYS A 401 -13.14 -12.38 16.57
C LYS A 401 -13.77 -12.65 17.93
N ASN A 402 -14.99 -13.15 17.96
CA ASN A 402 -15.77 -13.31 19.19
C ASN A 402 -15.31 -14.52 20.01
N THR A 403 -15.02 -15.65 19.37
CA THR A 403 -14.58 -16.87 20.07
C THR A 403 -13.13 -16.76 20.54
N LEU A 404 -12.26 -16.15 19.73
CA LEU A 404 -10.82 -16.06 20.02
C LEU A 404 -10.42 -14.74 20.68
N ASN A 405 -11.31 -13.74 20.72
CA ASN A 405 -11.03 -12.42 21.29
C ASN A 405 -9.79 -11.73 20.68
N ILE A 406 -9.62 -11.87 19.36
CA ILE A 406 -8.56 -11.22 18.57
C ILE A 406 -9.14 -10.46 17.37
N PRO A 407 -8.48 -9.39 16.89
CA PRO A 407 -8.96 -8.69 15.69
C PRO A 407 -8.87 -9.60 14.46
N CYS A 408 -9.87 -9.51 13.57
CA CYS A 408 -9.92 -10.30 12.35
C CYS A 408 -10.20 -9.42 11.12
N ALA A 409 -9.33 -9.52 10.11
CA ALA A 409 -9.55 -8.97 8.77
C ALA A 409 -10.02 -10.06 7.82
N SER A 410 -10.60 -9.67 6.68
CA SER A 410 -11.01 -10.59 5.62
C SER A 410 -10.32 -10.25 4.30
N MET A 411 -10.02 -11.25 3.47
CA MET A 411 -9.52 -11.05 2.10
C MET A 411 -10.32 -11.88 1.11
N MET A 412 -10.95 -11.21 0.15
CA MET A 412 -11.79 -11.81 -0.89
C MET A 412 -11.39 -11.29 -2.27
N GLY A 413 -11.62 -12.08 -3.31
CA GLY A 413 -11.28 -11.68 -4.68
C GLY A 413 -11.30 -12.83 -5.68
N ALA A 414 -11.12 -12.46 -6.95
CA ALA A 414 -10.91 -13.34 -8.10
C ALA A 414 -9.53 -14.03 -8.04
N ASN A 415 -9.39 -14.99 -7.14
CA ASN A 415 -8.09 -15.61 -6.82
C ASN A 415 -8.17 -17.12 -7.04
N ILE A 416 -8.07 -17.58 -8.29
CA ILE A 416 -8.03 -19.03 -8.57
C ILE A 416 -6.70 -19.58 -8.06
N ALA A 417 -6.76 -20.57 -7.16
CA ALA A 417 -5.61 -21.07 -6.42
C ALA A 417 -4.43 -21.50 -7.30
N ASN A 418 -4.71 -22.25 -8.36
CA ASN A 418 -3.68 -22.74 -9.28
C ASN A 418 -3.00 -21.58 -10.06
N GLU A 419 -3.71 -20.49 -10.33
CA GLU A 419 -3.16 -19.33 -11.03
C GLU A 419 -2.26 -18.50 -10.10
N VAL A 420 -2.69 -18.34 -8.84
CA VAL A 420 -1.89 -17.70 -7.80
C VAL A 420 -0.61 -18.50 -7.53
N ALA A 421 -0.71 -19.82 -7.44
CA ALA A 421 0.46 -20.71 -7.32
C ALA A 421 1.43 -20.59 -8.50
N LYS A 422 0.92 -20.28 -9.71
CA LYS A 422 1.71 -20.03 -10.93
C LYS A 422 2.22 -18.59 -11.05
N LYS A 423 1.97 -17.73 -10.05
CA LYS A 423 2.35 -16.30 -10.06
C LYS A 423 1.73 -15.53 -11.25
N ILE A 424 0.57 -15.98 -11.72
CA ILE A 424 -0.22 -15.26 -12.71
C ILE A 424 -0.87 -14.06 -12.01
N PHE A 425 -0.93 -12.93 -12.71
CA PHE A 425 -1.46 -11.69 -12.16
C PHE A 425 -2.89 -11.88 -11.64
N CYS A 426 -3.12 -11.45 -10.39
CA CYS A 426 -4.44 -11.33 -9.80
C CYS A 426 -4.52 -10.14 -8.84
N GLU A 427 -5.74 -9.86 -8.37
CA GLU A 427 -6.01 -8.84 -7.38
C GLU A 427 -6.99 -9.34 -6.32
N ALA A 428 -6.89 -8.81 -5.09
CA ALA A 428 -7.86 -9.06 -4.03
C ALA A 428 -8.23 -7.80 -3.27
N THR A 429 -9.39 -7.83 -2.64
CA THR A 429 -9.90 -6.81 -1.73
C THR A 429 -9.78 -7.29 -0.30
N VAL A 430 -9.19 -6.47 0.56
CA VAL A 430 -8.98 -6.73 1.97
C VAL A 430 -9.90 -5.84 2.78
N GLY A 431 -10.73 -6.45 3.62
CA GLY A 431 -11.48 -5.79 4.66
C GLY A 431 -10.64 -5.68 5.92
N CYS A 432 -10.20 -4.48 6.29
CA CYS A 432 -9.45 -4.25 7.52
C CYS A 432 -9.69 -2.84 8.05
N ARG A 433 -9.99 -2.73 9.36
CA ARG A 433 -10.25 -1.45 10.05
C ARG A 433 -9.02 -0.83 10.68
N ASP A 434 -7.97 -1.62 10.88
CA ASP A 434 -6.76 -1.22 11.60
C ASP A 434 -5.62 -1.03 10.59
N ASP A 435 -5.06 0.17 10.55
CA ASP A 435 -3.97 0.51 9.63
C ASP A 435 -2.70 -0.33 9.89
N LYS A 436 -2.42 -0.70 11.15
CA LYS A 436 -1.28 -1.55 11.52
C LYS A 436 -1.45 -2.94 10.92
N HIS A 437 -2.65 -3.51 11.02
CA HIS A 437 -2.94 -4.82 10.42
C HIS A 437 -2.98 -4.75 8.88
N SER A 438 -3.49 -3.66 8.32
CA SER A 438 -3.50 -3.43 6.87
C SER A 438 -2.09 -3.42 6.29
N GLU A 439 -1.15 -2.75 6.97
CA GLU A 439 0.26 -2.70 6.55
C GLU A 439 0.93 -4.07 6.64
N ILE A 440 0.66 -4.84 7.71
CA ILE A 440 1.16 -6.23 7.84
C ILE A 440 0.67 -7.09 6.68
N ILE A 441 -0.62 -7.04 6.35
CA ILE A 441 -1.19 -7.80 5.23
C ILE A 441 -0.55 -7.36 3.91
N ARG A 442 -0.37 -6.05 3.70
CA ARG A 442 0.26 -5.52 2.49
C ARG A 442 1.69 -6.04 2.34
N GLN A 443 2.48 -6.04 3.41
CA GLN A 443 3.85 -6.54 3.39
C GLN A 443 3.92 -8.04 3.04
N LEU A 444 2.97 -8.84 3.54
CA LEU A 444 2.97 -10.29 3.34
C LEU A 444 2.42 -10.73 1.98
N ILE A 445 1.52 -9.96 1.35
CA ILE A 445 0.77 -10.43 0.18
C ILE A 445 0.89 -9.50 -1.04
N ASP A 446 1.02 -8.19 -0.88
CA ASP A 446 1.03 -7.26 -2.02
C ASP A 446 2.34 -7.36 -2.84
N THR A 447 2.20 -7.74 -4.11
CA THR A 447 3.29 -7.91 -5.07
C THR A 447 2.85 -7.45 -6.46
N PRO A 448 3.77 -7.26 -7.43
CA PRO A 448 3.39 -6.90 -8.80
C PRO A 448 2.39 -7.88 -9.47
N VAL A 449 2.38 -9.14 -9.04
CA VAL A 449 1.49 -10.20 -9.56
C VAL A 449 0.31 -10.52 -8.65
N PHE A 450 0.26 -9.95 -7.44
CA PHE A 450 -0.88 -10.11 -6.52
C PHE A 450 -1.14 -8.78 -5.83
N ARG A 451 -2.05 -7.98 -6.38
CA ARG A 451 -2.32 -6.61 -5.93
C ARG A 451 -3.46 -6.53 -4.92
N LEU A 452 -3.31 -5.69 -3.90
CA LEU A 452 -4.32 -5.53 -2.85
C LEU A 452 -4.95 -4.15 -2.81
N ARG A 453 -6.28 -4.13 -2.66
CA ARG A 453 -7.09 -2.95 -2.32
C ARG A 453 -7.68 -3.12 -0.92
N PHE A 454 -7.68 -2.06 -0.12
CA PHE A 454 -8.09 -2.11 1.29
C PHE A 454 -9.31 -1.23 1.51
N PHE A 455 -10.26 -1.74 2.30
CA PHE A 455 -11.48 -1.04 2.69
C PHE A 455 -11.81 -1.39 4.15
N PRO A 456 -12.48 -0.49 4.89
CA PRO A 456 -12.84 -0.72 6.30
C PRO A 456 -14.04 -1.67 6.46
N ASP A 457 -14.83 -1.89 5.41
CA ASP A 457 -16.06 -2.68 5.39
C ASP A 457 -15.81 -4.20 5.31
N VAL A 458 -15.22 -4.76 6.37
CA VAL A 458 -14.93 -6.21 6.50
C VAL A 458 -16.15 -7.07 6.17
N GLU A 459 -17.31 -6.65 6.67
CA GLU A 459 -18.54 -7.43 6.57
C GLU A 459 -19.03 -7.56 5.13
N ILE A 460 -19.04 -6.45 4.38
CA ILE A 460 -19.52 -6.44 2.99
C ILE A 460 -18.61 -7.29 2.10
N ILE A 461 -17.29 -7.14 2.26
CA ILE A 461 -16.29 -7.87 1.47
C ILE A 461 -16.46 -9.38 1.68
N GLU A 462 -16.62 -9.80 2.93
CA GLU A 462 -16.81 -11.20 3.28
C GLU A 462 -18.13 -11.78 2.78
N MET A 463 -19.24 -11.02 2.90
CA MET A 463 -20.54 -11.41 2.36
C MET A 463 -20.48 -11.62 0.84
N LEU A 464 -19.85 -10.71 0.09
CA LEU A 464 -19.72 -10.83 -1.37
C LEU A 464 -19.00 -12.13 -1.77
N GLY A 465 -17.93 -12.48 -1.06
CA GLY A 465 -17.19 -13.72 -1.28
C GLY A 465 -18.03 -14.99 -1.11
N GLY A 466 -18.98 -14.98 -0.17
CA GLY A 466 -19.96 -16.06 0.01
C GLY A 466 -21.05 -16.05 -1.07
N LEU A 467 -21.75 -14.94 -1.22
CA LEU A 467 -22.94 -14.82 -2.08
C LEU A 467 -22.66 -15.10 -3.55
N LYS A 468 -21.47 -14.75 -4.06
CA LYS A 468 -21.06 -15.05 -5.43
C LYS A 468 -21.13 -16.54 -5.77
N ASN A 469 -20.99 -17.43 -4.77
CA ASN A 469 -21.07 -18.88 -4.99
C ASN A 469 -22.49 -19.30 -5.43
N ILE A 470 -23.53 -18.61 -4.96
CA ILE A 470 -24.92 -18.84 -5.37
C ILE A 470 -25.08 -18.45 -6.85
N VAL A 471 -24.59 -17.26 -7.23
CA VAL A 471 -24.68 -16.79 -8.62
C VAL A 471 -23.83 -17.63 -9.59
N SER A 472 -22.68 -18.13 -9.12
CA SER A 472 -21.86 -19.09 -9.86
C SER A 472 -22.61 -20.39 -10.16
N MET A 473 -23.47 -20.87 -9.24
CA MET A 473 -24.35 -22.03 -9.49
C MET A 473 -25.39 -21.71 -10.58
N LEU A 474 -26.04 -20.54 -10.49
CA LEU A 474 -27.03 -20.12 -11.50
C LEU A 474 -26.43 -20.05 -12.90
N ALA A 475 -25.20 -19.53 -13.03
CA ALA A 475 -24.46 -19.53 -14.29
C ALA A 475 -24.19 -20.95 -14.80
N GLY A 476 -23.89 -21.89 -13.90
CA GLY A 476 -23.68 -23.30 -14.23
C GLY A 476 -24.97 -24.01 -14.65
N PHE A 477 -26.08 -23.78 -13.94
CA PHE A 477 -27.40 -24.28 -14.32
C PHE A 477 -27.80 -23.77 -15.71
N ALA A 478 -27.60 -22.48 -15.96
CA ALA A 478 -27.91 -21.87 -17.25
C ALA A 478 -27.09 -22.48 -18.40
N GLU A 479 -25.79 -22.71 -18.21
CA GLU A 479 -24.97 -23.39 -19.22
C GLU A 479 -25.39 -24.86 -19.41
N GLY A 480 -25.75 -25.56 -18.33
CA GLY A 480 -26.26 -26.94 -18.43
C GLY A 480 -27.62 -27.04 -19.15
N LEU A 481 -28.40 -25.95 -19.18
CA LEU A 481 -29.67 -25.80 -19.91
C LEU A 481 -29.49 -25.22 -21.31
N ASP A 482 -28.25 -25.12 -21.81
CA ASP A 482 -27.90 -24.53 -23.11
C ASP A 482 -28.40 -23.09 -23.31
N ALA A 483 -28.48 -22.31 -22.21
CA ALA A 483 -28.89 -20.91 -22.29
C ALA A 483 -27.85 -20.06 -23.02
N GLY A 484 -28.32 -19.17 -23.91
CA GLY A 484 -27.46 -18.28 -24.69
C GLY A 484 -26.70 -17.24 -23.87
N PHE A 485 -25.70 -16.60 -24.48
CA PHE A 485 -24.83 -15.62 -23.81
C PHE A 485 -25.58 -14.44 -23.19
N ASN A 486 -26.62 -13.92 -23.85
CA ASN A 486 -27.43 -12.82 -23.33
C ASN A 486 -28.15 -13.20 -22.03
N THR A 487 -28.73 -14.40 -21.97
CA THR A 487 -29.38 -14.94 -20.77
C THR A 487 -28.39 -15.11 -19.63
N ARG A 488 -27.21 -15.66 -19.92
CA ARG A 488 -26.14 -15.82 -18.93
C ARG A 488 -25.65 -14.47 -18.38
N ALA A 489 -25.47 -13.47 -19.24
CA ALA A 489 -25.12 -12.12 -18.82
C ALA A 489 -26.21 -11.49 -17.94
N ALA A 490 -27.49 -11.68 -18.29
CA ALA A 490 -28.61 -11.21 -17.48
C ALA A 490 -28.64 -11.87 -16.09
N ILE A 491 -28.37 -13.18 -16.01
CA ILE A 491 -28.27 -13.92 -14.74
C ILE A 491 -27.13 -13.37 -13.88
N LEU A 492 -25.95 -13.14 -14.45
CA LEU A 492 -24.82 -12.55 -13.70
C LEU A 492 -25.17 -11.16 -13.17
N ARG A 493 -25.76 -10.31 -14.01
CA ARG A 493 -26.16 -8.95 -13.61
C ARG A 493 -27.23 -8.96 -12.52
N LEU A 494 -28.28 -9.76 -12.69
CA LEU A 494 -29.39 -9.86 -11.74
C LEU A 494 -28.94 -10.51 -10.42
N GLY A 495 -28.15 -11.58 -10.48
CA GLY A 495 -27.55 -12.20 -9.31
C GLY A 495 -26.63 -11.22 -8.56
N PHE A 496 -25.86 -10.39 -9.27
CA PHE A 496 -25.06 -9.34 -8.65
C PHE A 496 -25.91 -8.26 -7.97
N VAL A 497 -27.05 -7.88 -8.56
CA VAL A 497 -28.02 -6.98 -7.92
C VAL A 497 -28.60 -7.59 -6.64
N GLU A 498 -28.95 -8.88 -6.65
CA GLU A 498 -29.36 -9.59 -5.44
C GLU A 498 -28.25 -9.61 -4.37
N MET A 499 -26.98 -9.82 -4.77
CA MET A 499 -25.84 -9.72 -3.85
C MET A 499 -25.77 -8.35 -3.17
N ILE A 500 -25.85 -7.26 -3.96
CA ILE A 500 -25.82 -5.88 -3.45
C ILE A 500 -26.99 -5.63 -2.50
N ASN A 501 -28.21 -6.01 -2.90
CA ASN A 501 -29.41 -5.81 -2.10
C ASN A 501 -29.33 -6.60 -0.78
N PHE A 502 -28.79 -7.82 -0.80
CA PHE A 502 -28.63 -8.64 0.40
C PHE A 502 -27.61 -8.02 1.37
N CYS A 503 -26.47 -7.54 0.85
CA CYS A 503 -25.51 -6.78 1.63
C CYS A 503 -26.14 -5.54 2.30
N ARG A 504 -27.02 -4.82 1.59
CA ARG A 504 -27.72 -3.64 2.12
C ARG A 504 -28.76 -3.96 3.20
N LEU A 505 -29.33 -5.18 3.21
CA LEU A 505 -30.16 -5.64 4.32
C LEU A 505 -29.36 -5.78 5.61
N TYR A 506 -28.12 -6.24 5.50
CA TYR A 506 -27.22 -6.43 6.64
C TYR A 506 -26.60 -5.10 7.10
N LYS A 507 -26.11 -4.28 6.17
CA LYS A 507 -25.46 -3.00 6.46
C LYS A 507 -25.79 -1.96 5.39
N LYS A 508 -26.61 -0.97 5.78
CA LYS A 508 -27.06 0.12 4.87
C LYS A 508 -25.93 1.07 4.47
N GLU A 509 -25.03 1.39 5.40
CA GLU A 509 -23.92 2.32 5.19
C GLU A 509 -22.68 1.58 4.64
N SER A 510 -22.68 1.28 3.34
CA SER A 510 -21.52 0.71 2.66
C SER A 510 -21.13 1.53 1.43
N THR A 511 -19.82 1.62 1.19
CA THR A 511 -19.29 2.36 0.04
C THR A 511 -19.62 1.60 -1.24
N SER A 512 -20.36 2.23 -2.15
CA SER A 512 -20.77 1.59 -3.41
C SER A 512 -19.59 1.14 -4.29
N GLU A 513 -18.41 1.73 -4.10
CA GLU A 513 -17.16 1.35 -4.76
C GLU A 513 -16.75 -0.11 -4.48
N ILE A 514 -17.06 -0.67 -3.30
CA ILE A 514 -16.65 -2.03 -2.89
C ILE A 514 -17.18 -3.08 -3.87
N TYR A 515 -18.40 -2.91 -4.36
CA TYR A 515 -19.02 -3.84 -5.29
C TYR A 515 -18.25 -3.93 -6.62
N LEU A 516 -17.58 -2.85 -7.03
CA LEU A 516 -16.77 -2.80 -8.25
C LEU A 516 -15.35 -3.36 -8.05
N GLN A 517 -14.96 -3.73 -6.83
CA GLN A 517 -13.64 -4.28 -6.53
C GLN A 517 -13.58 -5.79 -6.80
N SER A 518 -12.36 -6.35 -6.69
CA SER A 518 -12.11 -7.78 -6.89
C SER A 518 -13.06 -8.69 -6.09
N CYS A 519 -13.38 -8.37 -4.83
CA CYS A 519 -14.30 -9.16 -4.01
C CYS A 519 -15.75 -9.21 -4.51
N GLY A 520 -16.17 -8.24 -5.33
CA GLY A 520 -17.52 -8.14 -5.86
C GLY A 520 -17.59 -8.70 -7.27
N ILE A 521 -17.60 -7.80 -8.26
CA ILE A 521 -17.85 -8.16 -9.67
C ILE A 521 -16.78 -9.09 -10.25
N ALA A 522 -15.50 -8.92 -9.92
CA ALA A 522 -14.44 -9.73 -10.52
C ALA A 522 -14.49 -11.19 -10.04
N ASP A 523 -14.62 -11.43 -8.72
CA ASP A 523 -14.73 -12.78 -8.15
C ASP A 523 -16.00 -13.48 -8.66
N LEU A 524 -17.10 -12.73 -8.81
CA LEU A 524 -18.32 -13.23 -9.43
C LEU A 524 -18.08 -13.72 -10.87
N ILE A 525 -17.47 -12.88 -11.72
CA ILE A 525 -17.20 -13.23 -13.12
C ILE A 525 -16.29 -14.45 -13.21
N ALA A 526 -15.13 -14.41 -12.55
CA ALA A 526 -14.15 -15.49 -12.60
C ALA A 526 -14.76 -16.82 -12.11
N SER A 527 -15.52 -16.78 -11.02
CA SER A 527 -16.20 -17.97 -10.47
C SER A 527 -17.27 -18.52 -11.40
N SER A 528 -17.94 -17.67 -12.18
CA SER A 528 -19.04 -18.05 -13.05
C SER A 528 -18.59 -18.47 -14.46
N LEU A 529 -17.30 -18.35 -14.77
CA LEU A 529 -16.71 -18.85 -16.02
C LEU A 529 -16.13 -20.26 -15.88
N GLY A 530 -15.66 -20.65 -14.69
CA GLY A 530 -14.99 -21.94 -14.51
C GLY A 530 -14.84 -22.43 -13.07
N GLY A 531 -15.50 -21.77 -12.11
CA GLY A 531 -15.45 -22.16 -10.71
C GLY A 531 -16.02 -23.55 -10.45
N ARG A 532 -15.73 -24.11 -9.26
CA ARG A 532 -16.22 -25.45 -8.87
C ARG A 532 -17.75 -25.51 -8.78
N ASN A 533 -18.37 -24.49 -8.18
CA ASN A 533 -19.83 -24.38 -8.07
C ASN A 533 -20.49 -24.32 -9.46
N TYR A 534 -19.93 -23.51 -10.37
CA TYR A 534 -20.33 -23.46 -11.76
C TYR A 534 -20.26 -24.83 -12.45
N ARG A 535 -19.12 -25.53 -12.36
CA ARG A 535 -18.94 -26.85 -12.98
C ARG A 535 -19.89 -27.90 -12.38
N GLY A 536 -20.02 -27.95 -11.05
CA GLY A 536 -20.92 -28.87 -10.37
C GLY A 536 -22.38 -28.64 -10.75
N ALA A 537 -22.82 -27.38 -10.80
CA ALA A 537 -24.16 -26.99 -11.23
C ALA A 537 -24.44 -27.36 -12.70
N LYS A 538 -23.47 -27.14 -13.59
CA LYS A 538 -23.57 -27.56 -15.00
C LYS A 538 -23.72 -29.07 -15.12
N THR A 539 -22.84 -29.84 -14.47
CA THR A 539 -22.89 -31.31 -14.48
C THR A 539 -24.22 -31.81 -13.95
N MET A 540 -24.74 -31.22 -12.86
CA MET A 540 -26.02 -31.59 -12.26
C MET A 540 -27.18 -31.50 -13.25
N VAL A 541 -27.23 -30.44 -14.07
CA VAL A 541 -28.27 -30.33 -15.10
C VAL A 541 -28.08 -31.37 -16.21
N GLN A 542 -26.83 -31.58 -16.65
CA GLN A 542 -26.52 -32.47 -17.77
C GLN A 542 -26.73 -33.94 -17.43
N THR A 543 -26.38 -34.38 -16.22
CA THR A 543 -26.46 -35.79 -15.81
C THR A 543 -27.70 -36.09 -14.96
N LYS A 544 -28.33 -35.08 -14.39
CA LYS A 544 -29.44 -35.20 -13.41
C LYS A 544 -29.05 -35.91 -12.11
N ASP A 545 -27.76 -36.05 -11.85
CA ASP A 545 -27.25 -36.57 -10.59
C ASP A 545 -27.38 -35.52 -9.47
N SER A 546 -27.38 -35.98 -8.22
CA SER A 546 -27.35 -35.07 -7.08
C SER A 546 -25.99 -34.37 -6.95
N LEU A 547 -25.99 -33.14 -6.45
CA LEU A 547 -24.75 -32.39 -6.20
C LEU A 547 -23.83 -33.11 -5.20
N ALA A 548 -24.39 -33.84 -4.24
CA ALA A 548 -23.62 -34.65 -3.29
C ALA A 548 -22.86 -35.79 -3.99
N TYR A 549 -23.48 -36.44 -4.98
CA TYR A 549 -22.82 -37.47 -5.78
C TYR A 549 -21.71 -36.85 -6.66
N ILE A 550 -22.01 -35.74 -7.33
CA ILE A 550 -21.05 -35.02 -8.18
C ILE A 550 -19.85 -34.52 -7.38
N GLU A 551 -20.06 -33.96 -6.19
CA GLU A 551 -18.98 -33.51 -5.29
C GLU A 551 -18.01 -34.66 -4.96
N LYS A 552 -18.55 -35.84 -4.63
CA LYS A 552 -17.75 -37.02 -4.30
C LYS A 552 -16.99 -37.55 -5.52
N LYS A 553 -17.63 -37.55 -6.69
CA LYS A 553 -17.10 -38.14 -7.93
C LYS A 553 -16.06 -37.26 -8.61
N ASP A 554 -16.33 -35.96 -8.75
CA ASP A 554 -15.59 -35.08 -9.67
C ASP A 554 -14.63 -34.12 -8.96
N PHE A 555 -14.73 -33.96 -7.65
CA PHE A 555 -13.99 -32.92 -6.91
C PHE A 555 -12.99 -33.46 -5.87
N ASN A 556 -12.71 -34.77 -5.84
CA ASN A 556 -11.62 -35.39 -5.08
C ASN A 556 -11.52 -34.91 -3.61
N GLY A 557 -12.66 -34.81 -2.92
CA GLY A 557 -12.73 -34.36 -1.52
C GLY A 557 -12.80 -32.84 -1.32
N GLN A 558 -12.85 -32.04 -2.39
CA GLN A 558 -13.13 -30.60 -2.31
C GLN A 558 -14.64 -30.34 -2.28
N SER A 559 -15.09 -29.46 -1.39
CA SER A 559 -16.52 -29.17 -1.22
C SER A 559 -17.05 -28.02 -2.08
N LEU A 560 -18.28 -28.17 -2.57
CA LEU A 560 -19.09 -27.17 -3.25
C LEU A 560 -19.81 -26.29 -2.21
N GLN A 561 -19.36 -25.05 -2.07
CA GLN A 561 -19.89 -24.11 -1.06
C GLN A 561 -21.18 -23.41 -1.50
N GLY A 562 -21.56 -23.49 -2.77
CA GLY A 562 -22.77 -22.86 -3.31
C GLY A 562 -24.06 -23.33 -2.65
N PRO A 563 -24.34 -24.64 -2.59
CA PRO A 563 -25.57 -25.18 -2.01
C PRO A 563 -25.75 -24.82 -0.53
N SER A 564 -24.70 -24.95 0.28
CA SER A 564 -24.74 -24.56 1.70
C SER A 564 -24.99 -23.06 1.86
N THR A 565 -24.29 -22.21 1.09
CA THR A 565 -24.53 -20.75 1.13
C THR A 565 -25.96 -20.40 0.72
N ALA A 566 -26.52 -21.05 -0.32
CA ALA A 566 -27.89 -20.83 -0.75
C ALA A 566 -28.91 -21.20 0.34
N LYS A 567 -28.67 -22.30 1.05
CA LYS A 567 -29.49 -22.71 2.20
C LYS A 567 -29.46 -21.70 3.35
N GLU A 568 -28.28 -21.19 3.70
CA GLU A 568 -28.13 -20.16 4.73
C GLU A 568 -28.87 -18.86 4.35
N VAL A 569 -28.70 -18.41 3.09
CA VAL A 569 -29.40 -17.22 2.56
C VAL A 569 -30.91 -17.42 2.52
N TYR A 570 -31.39 -18.57 2.05
CA TYR A 570 -32.81 -18.89 2.05
C TYR A 570 -33.39 -18.81 3.46
N ARG A 571 -32.72 -19.43 4.45
CA ARG A 571 -33.13 -19.40 5.86
C ARG A 571 -33.24 -17.96 6.38
N TYR A 572 -32.25 -17.11 6.10
CA TYR A 572 -32.24 -15.71 6.53
C TYR A 572 -33.37 -14.88 5.92
N LEU A 573 -33.62 -15.06 4.63
CA LEU A 573 -34.65 -14.33 3.88
C LEU A 573 -36.06 -14.81 4.22
N HIS A 574 -36.26 -16.13 4.36
CA HIS A 574 -37.54 -16.72 4.74
C HIS A 574 -38.00 -16.19 6.11
N ALA A 575 -37.08 -16.14 7.09
CA ALA A 575 -37.38 -15.62 8.43
C ALA A 575 -37.83 -14.14 8.43
N ARG A 576 -37.54 -13.40 7.36
CA ARG A 576 -37.85 -11.97 7.22
C ARG A 576 -38.94 -11.68 6.19
N ASN A 577 -39.56 -12.71 5.61
CA ASN A 577 -40.54 -12.59 4.51
C ASN A 577 -39.99 -11.82 3.30
N LEU A 578 -38.73 -12.06 2.94
CA LEU A 578 -38.05 -11.35 1.84
C LEU A 578 -37.76 -12.23 0.62
N LEU A 579 -38.17 -13.50 0.60
CA LEU A 579 -37.84 -14.43 -0.50
C LEU A 579 -38.26 -13.91 -1.88
N ASP A 580 -39.40 -13.24 -1.99
CA ASP A 580 -39.89 -12.70 -3.26
C ASP A 580 -39.03 -11.55 -3.81
N ARG A 581 -38.20 -10.93 -2.96
CA ARG A 581 -37.24 -9.90 -3.38
C ARG A 581 -35.92 -10.48 -3.90
N PHE A 582 -35.69 -11.77 -3.72
CA PHE A 582 -34.46 -12.48 -4.10
C PHE A 582 -34.80 -13.82 -4.79
N PRO A 583 -35.56 -13.79 -5.90
CA PRO A 583 -36.00 -15.00 -6.57
C PRO A 583 -34.84 -15.89 -7.03
N LEU A 584 -33.70 -15.33 -7.46
CA LEU A 584 -32.57 -16.11 -7.92
C LEU A 584 -31.89 -16.86 -6.77
N PHE A 585 -31.68 -16.21 -5.62
CA PHE A 585 -31.15 -16.88 -4.43
C PHE A 585 -32.11 -17.94 -3.89
N ARG A 586 -33.42 -17.64 -3.85
CA ARG A 586 -34.46 -18.59 -3.46
C ARG A 586 -34.43 -19.82 -4.36
N ASP A 587 -34.52 -19.62 -5.66
CA ASP A 587 -34.63 -20.71 -6.63
C ASP A 587 -33.36 -21.56 -6.67
N THR A 588 -32.18 -20.95 -6.47
CA THR A 588 -30.93 -21.72 -6.33
C THR A 588 -31.02 -22.74 -5.20
N HIS A 589 -31.54 -22.35 -4.03
CA HIS A 589 -31.72 -23.28 -2.91
C HIS A 589 -32.74 -24.37 -3.24
N LEU A 590 -33.91 -24.00 -3.77
CA LEU A 590 -34.97 -24.94 -4.12
C LEU A 590 -34.54 -25.96 -5.20
N ILE A 591 -33.70 -25.55 -6.16
CA ILE A 591 -33.10 -26.44 -7.15
C ILE A 591 -32.13 -27.41 -6.48
N CYS A 592 -31.26 -26.92 -5.58
CA CYS A 592 -30.30 -27.77 -4.87
C CYS A 592 -30.98 -28.83 -4.00
N GLU A 593 -32.13 -28.51 -3.40
CA GLU A 593 -32.97 -29.44 -2.61
C GLU A 593 -33.90 -30.29 -3.49
N SER A 594 -33.82 -30.18 -4.82
CA SER A 594 -34.68 -30.89 -5.78
C SER A 594 -36.19 -30.61 -5.63
N ILE A 595 -36.56 -29.46 -5.04
CA ILE A 595 -37.95 -29.03 -4.86
C ILE A 595 -38.51 -28.48 -6.19
N ILE A 596 -37.68 -27.77 -6.96
CA ILE A 596 -38.02 -27.27 -8.30
C ILE A 596 -37.00 -27.73 -9.33
N LYS A 597 -37.41 -27.77 -10.60
CA LYS A 597 -36.53 -28.14 -11.72
C LYS A 597 -35.65 -26.94 -12.13
N PRO A 598 -34.43 -27.17 -12.64
CA PRO A 598 -33.52 -26.09 -13.04
C PRO A 598 -34.08 -25.08 -14.07
N HIS A 599 -34.98 -25.47 -14.98
CA HIS A 599 -35.53 -24.52 -15.95
C HIS A 599 -36.45 -23.45 -15.33
N VAL A 600 -37.00 -23.70 -14.14
CA VAL A 600 -37.99 -22.83 -13.50
C VAL A 600 -37.45 -21.42 -13.22
N PHE A 601 -36.16 -21.28 -12.84
CA PHE A 601 -35.60 -19.95 -12.60
C PHE A 601 -35.39 -19.16 -13.90
N LEU A 602 -35.19 -19.84 -15.04
CA LEU A 602 -35.09 -19.19 -16.35
C LEU A 602 -36.45 -18.63 -16.79
N ASP A 603 -37.51 -19.44 -16.64
CA ASP A 603 -38.87 -19.03 -16.99
C ASP A 603 -39.33 -17.80 -16.21
N ASN A 604 -38.87 -17.68 -14.95
CA ASN A 604 -39.19 -16.56 -14.08
C ASN A 604 -38.24 -15.35 -14.21
N LEU A 605 -37.17 -15.44 -14.99
CA LEU A 605 -36.14 -14.40 -15.08
C LEU A 605 -36.72 -13.04 -15.52
N GLY A 606 -37.70 -13.05 -16.42
CA GLY A 606 -38.39 -11.85 -16.92
C GLY A 606 -39.23 -11.12 -15.87
N ASN A 607 -39.65 -11.82 -14.81
CA ASN A 607 -40.46 -11.28 -13.72
C ASN A 607 -39.61 -10.82 -12.53
N HIS A 608 -38.29 -10.74 -12.69
CA HIS A 608 -37.40 -10.35 -11.61
C HIS A 608 -37.74 -8.93 -11.09
N PRO A 609 -37.83 -8.69 -9.76
CA PRO A 609 -38.27 -7.41 -9.18
C PRO A 609 -37.51 -6.17 -9.69
N GLU A 610 -36.26 -6.34 -10.09
CA GLU A 610 -35.43 -5.27 -10.68
C GLU A 610 -36.05 -4.64 -11.94
N PHE A 611 -36.81 -5.37 -12.75
CA PHE A 611 -37.47 -4.83 -13.95
C PHE A 611 -38.73 -4.03 -13.65
N HIS A 612 -39.27 -4.17 -12.44
CA HIS A 612 -40.49 -3.50 -11.98
C HIS A 612 -40.20 -2.34 -11.02
N ARG A 613 -38.93 -1.98 -10.82
CA ARG A 613 -38.56 -0.79 -10.05
C ARG A 613 -38.97 0.46 -10.82
N THR A 614 -39.88 1.24 -10.25
CA THR A 614 -40.15 2.61 -10.69
C THR A 614 -38.91 3.47 -10.48
N ILE A 615 -38.65 4.39 -11.41
CA ILE A 615 -37.57 5.39 -11.28
C ILE A 615 -37.78 6.11 -9.94
N PRO A 616 -36.78 6.16 -9.05
CA PRO A 616 -36.87 7.00 -7.85
C PRO A 616 -37.00 8.46 -8.31
N GLU A 617 -38.07 9.15 -7.88
CA GLU A 617 -38.22 10.60 -8.06
C GLU A 617 -37.07 11.39 -7.43
#